data_AF-A0A354H1E0-F1
#
_entry.id   AF-A0A354H1E0-F1
#
_cell.length_a   1.000
_cell.length_b   1.000
_cell.length_c   1.000
_cell.angle_alpha   90.00
_cell.angle_beta   90.00
_cell.angle_gamma   90.00
#
_symmetry.space_group_name_H-M   'P 1'
#
loop_
_entity.id
_entity.type
_entity.pdbx_description
1 polymer ?
#
loop_
_entity_poly.entity_id
_entity_poly.type
_entity_poly.pdbx_seq_one_letter_code
_entity_poly.pdbx_strand_id
1 'polypeptide(L)'
;MSRARLIHRLTRAEVAAGHTVVQLAALEPTAARSDAGELAAEIAASFRRTVEFYREVYKLSVQEAVARAEERHLESEERVLKSPPKELDWHDLRALSERDPDLALRRWEEVKHAARDERRSGHRAARVVARDGGSCWERAQFIALHAELTEAWQPRDGQEQQLIDQMAQFQTLMECWQETLTSYTMAVGRKRRRAEREEPSEGPPRVTQVEAVQSAAAMVELMHNRYLRSLRALQDRRRANPPVIVRRAGQVNVAAQQINVYDRG
;
A
#
# COMPACT_ATOMS: atom_id res chain seq x y z
N MET A 1 -7.45 -4.15 21.66
CA MET A 1 -7.32 -2.78 21.10
C MET A 1 -8.71 -2.17 20.99
N SER A 2 -8.99 -1.02 21.62
CA SER A 2 -10.38 -0.53 21.75
C SER A 2 -10.89 0.18 20.49
N ARG A 3 -12.17 0.00 20.17
CA ARG A 3 -12.87 0.63 19.02
C ARG A 3 -12.67 2.15 18.97
N ALA A 4 -12.59 2.81 20.12
CA ALA A 4 -12.33 4.25 20.23
C ALA A 4 -10.95 4.64 19.66
N ARG A 5 -9.90 3.84 19.88
CA ARG A 5 -8.56 4.10 19.32
C ARG A 5 -8.52 3.88 17.81
N LEU A 6 -9.34 2.95 17.29
CA LEU A 6 -9.42 2.65 15.86
C LEU A 6 -10.16 3.76 15.10
N ILE A 7 -11.26 4.27 15.66
CA ILE A 7 -11.99 5.45 15.14
C ILE A 7 -11.06 6.67 15.13
N HIS A 8 -10.34 6.93 16.23
CA HIS A 8 -9.42 8.08 16.30
C HIS A 8 -8.29 8.00 15.27
N ARG A 9 -7.76 6.80 14.98
CA ARG A 9 -6.75 6.60 13.93
C ARG A 9 -7.31 6.78 12.53
N LEU A 10 -8.54 6.33 12.27
CA LEU A 10 -9.23 6.52 10.99
C LEU A 10 -9.53 8.00 10.71
N THR A 11 -10.08 8.72 11.69
CA THR A 11 -10.34 10.16 11.55
C THR A 11 -9.04 10.95 11.31
N ARG A 12 -7.94 10.57 11.96
CA ARG A 12 -6.62 11.20 11.74
C ARG A 12 -6.07 10.90 10.33
N ALA A 13 -6.31 9.71 9.79
CA ALA A 13 -5.90 9.34 8.44
C ALA A 13 -6.78 10.02 7.36
N GLU A 14 -8.08 10.19 7.60
CA GLU A 14 -9.00 10.92 6.71
C GLU A 14 -8.66 12.42 6.65
N VAL A 15 -8.31 13.02 7.79
CA VAL A 15 -7.84 14.42 7.85
C VAL A 15 -6.50 14.59 7.11
N ALA A 16 -5.58 13.63 7.24
CA ALA A 16 -4.32 13.65 6.50
C ALA A 16 -4.51 13.45 4.98
N ALA A 17 -5.50 12.67 4.57
CA ALA A 17 -5.83 12.47 3.15
C ALA A 17 -6.59 13.65 2.52
N GLY A 18 -7.27 14.47 3.33
CA GLY A 18 -8.05 15.63 2.88
C GLY A 18 -7.26 16.94 2.75
N HIS A 19 -5.98 16.98 3.12
CA HIS A 19 -5.15 18.20 3.12
C HIS A 19 -3.75 17.95 2.56
N THR A 20 -3.59 17.74 1.26
CA THR A 20 -2.39 18.21 0.54
C THR A 20 -2.63 18.26 -0.98
N VAL A 21 -3.06 19.42 -1.49
CA VAL A 21 -2.69 19.83 -2.86
C VAL A 21 -1.74 21.00 -2.69
N VAL A 22 -0.46 20.68 -2.47
CA VAL A 22 0.62 21.66 -2.60
C VAL A 22 1.07 21.62 -4.04
N GLN A 23 0.85 22.74 -4.72
CA GLN A 23 1.31 23.02 -6.07
C GLN A 23 2.84 23.15 -6.01
N LEU A 24 3.55 22.08 -6.39
CA LEU A 24 5.00 22.08 -6.51
C LEU A 24 5.39 22.92 -7.74
N ALA A 25 5.85 24.15 -7.46
CA ALA A 25 6.60 24.93 -8.41
C ALA A 25 7.87 24.16 -8.80
N ALA A 26 8.15 24.15 -10.10
CA ALA A 26 9.30 23.47 -10.69
C ALA A 26 10.61 23.99 -10.08
N LEU A 27 11.23 23.16 -9.24
CA LEU A 27 12.64 23.27 -8.91
C LEU A 27 13.41 22.46 -9.96
N GLU A 28 14.28 23.16 -10.66
CA GLU A 28 15.33 22.66 -11.54
C GLU A 28 16.02 21.39 -10.95
N PRO A 29 16.42 20.41 -11.79
CA PRO A 29 17.00 19.16 -11.35
C PRO A 29 18.38 19.42 -10.76
N THR A 30 18.41 19.66 -9.45
CA THR A 30 19.64 19.72 -8.67
C THR A 30 20.27 18.33 -8.68
N ALA A 31 21.57 18.30 -9.01
CA ALA A 31 22.45 17.14 -9.08
C ALA A 31 21.94 15.93 -8.31
N ALA A 32 21.82 14.79 -9.01
CA ALA A 32 21.45 13.49 -8.44
C ALA A 32 22.05 13.34 -7.04
N ARG A 33 21.20 13.45 -6.01
CA ARG A 33 21.60 13.16 -4.64
C ARG A 33 22.16 11.75 -4.66
N SER A 34 23.39 11.56 -4.19
CA SER A 34 23.92 10.21 -4.08
C SER A 34 23.05 9.45 -3.09
N ASP A 35 22.69 8.22 -3.41
CA ASP A 35 21.91 7.34 -2.53
C ASP A 35 22.53 7.23 -1.13
N ALA A 36 23.86 7.37 -1.02
CA ALA A 36 24.58 7.47 0.25
C ALA A 36 24.19 8.71 1.07
N GLY A 37 24.06 9.88 0.42
CA GLY A 37 23.63 11.11 1.08
C GLY A 37 22.18 11.04 1.55
N GLU A 38 21.29 10.41 0.76
CA GLU A 38 19.90 10.19 1.16
C GLU A 38 19.79 9.21 2.34
N LEU A 39 20.54 8.10 2.29
CA LEU A 39 20.61 7.14 3.39
C LEU A 39 21.11 7.79 4.69
N ALA A 40 22.19 8.57 4.63
CA ALA A 40 22.73 9.27 5.79
C ALA A 40 21.70 10.25 6.39
N ALA A 41 20.94 10.96 5.56
CA ALA A 41 19.90 11.88 6.01
C ALA A 41 18.75 11.16 6.72
N GLU A 42 18.29 10.01 6.20
CA GLU A 42 17.24 9.20 6.84
C GLU A 42 17.70 8.57 8.16
N ILE A 43 18.93 8.07 8.21
CA ILE A 43 19.55 7.57 9.46
C ILE A 43 19.56 8.68 10.53
N ALA A 44 20.03 9.87 10.17
CA ALA A 44 20.06 11.01 11.10
C ALA A 44 18.64 11.42 11.54
N ALA A 45 17.67 11.44 10.62
CA ALA A 45 16.28 11.77 10.93
C ALA A 45 15.62 10.72 11.83
N SER A 46 15.92 9.43 11.65
CA SER A 46 15.44 8.37 12.54
C SER A 46 16.02 8.51 13.94
N PHE A 47 17.33 8.77 14.06
CA PHE A 47 17.94 8.95 15.37
C PHE A 47 17.35 10.13 16.14
N ARG A 48 17.13 11.27 15.49
CA ARG A 48 16.46 12.43 16.10
C ARG A 48 15.08 12.06 16.67
N ARG A 49 14.26 11.34 15.89
CA ARG A 49 12.94 10.85 16.35
C ARG A 49 13.05 9.95 17.58
N THR A 50 14.05 9.09 17.64
CA THR A 50 14.28 8.21 18.81
C THR A 50 14.70 9.01 20.05
N VAL A 51 15.58 10.00 19.91
CA VAL A 51 15.97 10.90 21.01
C VAL A 51 14.78 11.70 21.51
N GLU A 52 13.98 12.27 20.60
CA GLU A 52 12.74 12.99 20.94
C GLU A 52 11.75 12.11 21.69
N PHE A 53 11.55 10.86 21.24
CA PHE A 53 10.72 9.88 21.94
C PHE A 53 11.18 9.63 23.38
N TYR A 54 12.49 9.47 23.61
CA TYR A 54 13.02 9.28 24.97
C TYR A 54 12.80 10.52 25.85
N ARG A 55 12.99 11.72 25.31
CA ARG A 55 12.72 12.97 26.03
C ARG A 55 11.24 13.12 26.38
N GLU A 56 10.34 12.85 25.44
CA GLU A 56 8.91 13.06 25.63
C GLU A 56 8.27 12.01 26.55
N VAL A 57 8.61 10.73 26.35
CA VAL A 57 7.97 9.61 27.04
C VAL A 57 8.65 9.31 28.38
N TYR A 58 9.98 9.33 28.43
CA TYR A 58 10.75 8.97 29.63
C TYR A 58 11.26 10.19 30.42
N LYS A 59 11.00 11.41 29.93
CA LYS A 59 11.39 12.67 30.59
C LYS A 59 12.89 12.79 30.86
N LEU A 60 13.71 12.12 30.05
CA LEU A 60 15.17 12.17 30.15
C LEU A 60 15.71 13.53 29.68
N SER A 61 16.86 13.93 30.22
CA SER A 61 17.64 15.03 29.64
C SER A 61 18.11 14.69 28.22
N VAL A 62 18.54 15.70 27.46
CA VAL A 62 19.03 15.47 26.09
C VAL A 62 20.22 14.50 26.08
N GLN A 63 21.17 14.66 27.01
CA GLN A 63 22.35 13.80 27.10
C GLN A 63 21.99 12.36 27.47
N GLU A 64 21.10 12.16 28.43
CA GLU A 64 20.63 10.81 28.82
C GLU A 64 19.81 10.16 27.70
N ALA A 65 18.98 10.92 26.99
CA ALA A 65 18.22 10.41 25.85
C ALA A 65 19.13 9.99 24.69
N VAL A 66 20.20 10.75 24.42
CA VAL A 66 21.24 10.38 23.44
C VAL A 66 21.94 9.10 23.89
N ALA A 67 22.45 9.05 25.12
CA ALA A 67 23.14 7.87 25.65
C ALA A 67 22.25 6.62 25.62
N ARG A 68 20.96 6.76 25.97
CA ARG A 68 19.99 5.66 25.94
C ARG A 68 19.66 5.19 24.52
N ALA A 69 19.59 6.12 23.57
CA ALA A 69 19.40 5.79 22.17
C ALA A 69 20.64 5.09 21.59
N GLU A 70 21.85 5.43 22.06
CA GLU A 70 23.12 4.78 21.72
C GLU A 70 23.27 3.39 22.33
N GLU A 71 22.85 3.18 23.59
CA GLU A 71 22.95 1.89 24.29
C GLU A 71 22.22 0.74 23.56
N ARG A 72 21.12 1.05 22.86
CA ARG A 72 20.35 0.08 22.07
C ARG A 72 21.14 -0.52 20.89
N HIS A 73 22.24 0.11 20.47
CA HIS A 73 23.01 -0.27 19.27
C HIS A 73 24.01 -1.42 19.48
N LEU A 74 24.12 -2.01 20.68
CA LEU A 74 25.11 -3.06 20.98
C LEU A 74 24.70 -4.48 20.54
N GLU A 75 23.63 -4.64 19.76
CA GLU A 75 23.31 -5.93 19.17
C GLU A 75 24.37 -6.34 18.14
N SER A 76 24.78 -7.62 18.16
CA SER A 76 25.92 -8.12 17.38
C SER A 76 25.76 -7.77 15.89
N GLU A 77 26.78 -7.17 15.29
CA GLU A 77 26.90 -6.88 13.85
C GLU A 77 26.56 -8.11 12.99
N GLU A 78 26.91 -9.28 13.49
CA GLU A 78 26.61 -10.57 12.88
C GLU A 78 25.10 -10.78 12.71
N ARG A 79 24.28 -10.28 13.66
CA ARG A 79 22.82 -10.29 13.52
C ARG A 79 22.39 -9.43 12.36
N VAL A 80 22.85 -8.18 12.28
CA VAL A 80 22.44 -7.23 11.23
C VAL A 80 22.76 -7.77 9.84
N LEU A 81 23.90 -8.44 9.70
CA LEU A 81 24.31 -9.07 8.43
C LEU A 81 23.51 -10.32 8.07
N LYS A 82 23.07 -11.10 9.08
CA LYS A 82 22.28 -12.32 8.87
C LYS A 82 20.77 -12.09 8.83
N SER A 83 20.29 -10.95 9.35
CA SER A 83 18.86 -10.62 9.39
C SER A 83 18.29 -10.45 7.98
N PRO A 84 17.06 -10.95 7.72
CA PRO A 84 16.33 -10.65 6.50
C PRO A 84 16.18 -9.13 6.28
N PRO A 85 16.24 -8.62 5.04
CA PRO A 85 16.17 -7.17 4.79
C PRO A 85 14.92 -6.48 5.37
N LYS A 86 13.78 -7.19 5.43
CA LYS A 86 12.52 -6.67 6.00
C LYS A 86 12.55 -6.46 7.53
N GLU A 87 13.52 -7.07 8.22
CA GLU A 87 13.67 -7.01 9.68
C GLU A 87 14.70 -5.97 10.10
N LEU A 88 15.45 -5.41 9.14
CA LEU A 88 16.36 -4.30 9.40
C LEU A 88 15.57 -3.02 9.71
N ASP A 89 16.03 -2.31 10.73
CA ASP A 89 15.55 -0.95 11.01
C ASP A 89 16.65 0.11 10.74
N TRP A 90 16.30 1.38 10.99
CA TRP A 90 17.25 2.48 10.79
C TRP A 90 18.40 2.48 11.81
N HIS A 91 18.22 1.85 12.98
CA HIS A 91 19.28 1.73 13.98
C HIS A 91 20.33 0.71 13.53
N ASP A 92 19.91 -0.39 12.91
CA ASP A 92 20.80 -1.37 12.31
C ASP A 92 21.67 -0.75 11.21
N LEU A 93 21.07 -0.01 10.28
CA LEU A 93 21.80 0.66 9.20
C LEU A 93 22.74 1.75 9.72
N ARG A 94 22.35 2.46 10.79
CA ARG A 94 23.24 3.42 11.46
C ARG A 94 24.47 2.73 12.03
N ALA A 95 24.27 1.66 12.81
CA ALA A 95 25.36 0.93 13.44
C ALA A 95 26.35 0.39 12.41
N LEU A 96 25.85 -0.09 11.26
CA LEU A 96 26.70 -0.45 10.12
C LEU A 96 27.44 0.77 9.55
N SER A 97 26.75 1.89 9.32
CA SER A 97 27.33 3.07 8.67
C SER A 97 28.47 3.72 9.48
N GLU A 98 28.42 3.62 10.81
CA GLU A 98 29.47 4.14 11.71
C GLU A 98 30.77 3.32 11.61
N ARG A 99 30.68 2.07 11.14
CA ARG A 99 31.84 1.15 11.00
C ARG A 99 32.30 1.00 9.55
N ASP A 100 31.35 0.73 8.66
CA ASP A 100 31.56 0.53 7.22
C ASP A 100 30.38 1.16 6.43
N PRO A 101 30.55 2.42 5.98
CA PRO A 101 29.54 3.13 5.19
C PRO A 101 29.14 2.43 3.89
N ASP A 102 30.09 1.77 3.22
CA ASP A 102 29.85 1.08 1.94
C ASP A 102 29.02 -0.19 2.16
N LEU A 103 29.28 -0.92 3.25
CA LEU A 103 28.46 -2.06 3.66
C LEU A 103 27.04 -1.64 4.03
N ALA A 104 26.87 -0.53 4.75
CA ALA A 104 25.55 0.02 5.05
C ALA A 104 24.78 0.37 3.76
N LEU A 105 25.45 0.97 2.78
CA LEU A 105 24.86 1.29 1.48
C LEU A 105 24.45 0.03 0.71
N ARG A 106 25.30 -1.00 0.67
CA ARG A 106 24.95 -2.30 0.04
C ARG A 106 23.73 -2.93 0.70
N ARG A 107 23.67 -2.94 2.03
CA ARG A 107 22.50 -3.46 2.77
C ARG A 107 21.25 -2.64 2.51
N TRP A 108 21.37 -1.33 2.34
CA TRP A 108 20.25 -0.48 1.94
C TRP A 108 19.73 -0.82 0.53
N GLU A 109 20.62 -1.06 -0.44
CA GLU A 109 20.21 -1.53 -1.77
C GLU A 109 19.47 -2.88 -1.71
N GLU A 110 19.93 -3.80 -0.87
CA GLU A 110 19.26 -5.09 -0.66
C GLU A 110 17.85 -4.91 -0.07
N VAL A 111 17.67 -4.00 0.90
CA VAL A 111 16.36 -3.63 1.44
C VAL A 111 15.46 -3.05 0.34
N LYS A 112 15.98 -2.14 -0.49
CA LYS A 112 15.23 -1.58 -1.62
C LYS A 112 14.83 -2.65 -2.64
N HIS A 113 15.71 -3.61 -2.92
CA HIS A 113 15.41 -4.72 -3.83
C HIS A 113 14.32 -5.63 -3.25
N ALA A 114 14.49 -6.10 -2.02
CA ALA A 114 13.50 -6.93 -1.34
C ALA A 114 12.12 -6.25 -1.23
N ALA A 115 12.08 -4.94 -0.96
CA ALA A 115 10.84 -4.17 -0.94
C ALA A 115 10.17 -4.09 -2.33
N ARG A 116 10.94 -4.00 -3.41
CA ARG A 116 10.40 -4.03 -4.78
C ARG A 116 9.84 -5.40 -5.12
N ASP A 117 10.51 -6.48 -4.72
CA ASP A 117 10.05 -7.85 -4.97
C ASP A 117 8.81 -8.21 -4.15
N GLU A 118 8.75 -7.79 -2.87
CA GLU A 118 7.58 -7.94 -2.03
C GLU A 118 6.36 -7.19 -2.60
N ARG A 119 6.59 -6.01 -3.20
CA ARG A 119 5.54 -5.26 -3.90
C ARG A 119 5.09 -5.99 -5.17
N ARG A 120 6.03 -6.39 -6.04
CA ARG A 120 5.74 -7.08 -7.31
C ARG A 120 5.01 -8.41 -7.12
N SER A 121 5.35 -9.14 -6.06
CA SER A 121 4.71 -10.41 -5.74
C SER A 121 3.33 -10.27 -5.08
N GLY A 122 2.88 -9.04 -4.78
CA GLY A 122 1.58 -8.79 -4.15
C GLY A 122 1.50 -9.13 -2.65
N HIS A 123 2.56 -9.67 -2.04
CA HIS A 123 2.56 -10.12 -0.64
C HIS A 123 2.29 -9.00 0.36
N ARG A 124 2.72 -7.77 0.05
CA ARG A 124 2.42 -6.60 0.90
C ARG A 124 0.94 -6.25 0.84
N ALA A 125 0.34 -6.24 -0.35
CA ALA A 125 -1.08 -5.98 -0.53
C ALA A 125 -1.94 -7.08 0.10
N ALA A 126 -1.54 -8.35 -0.04
CA ALA A 126 -2.19 -9.50 0.60
C ALA A 126 -2.29 -9.34 2.12
N ARG A 127 -1.24 -8.81 2.76
CA ARG A 127 -1.23 -8.56 4.21
C ARG A 127 -2.21 -7.47 4.66
N VAL A 128 -2.46 -6.47 3.82
CA VAL A 128 -3.37 -5.36 4.14
C VAL A 128 -4.82 -5.79 3.99
N VAL A 129 -5.13 -6.61 3.00
CA VAL A 129 -6.51 -7.06 2.71
C VAL A 129 -6.91 -8.25 3.58
N ALA A 130 -5.97 -9.13 3.92
CA ALA A 130 -6.22 -10.19 4.89
C ALA A 130 -6.66 -9.55 6.22
N ARG A 131 -7.87 -9.91 6.69
CA ARG A 131 -8.41 -9.45 7.97
C ARG A 131 -7.40 -9.72 9.08
N ASP A 132 -7.42 -8.94 10.15
CA ASP A 132 -6.63 -9.27 11.35
C ASP A 132 -7.03 -10.69 11.83
N GLY A 133 -6.08 -11.63 11.79
CA GLY A 133 -6.34 -13.05 12.07
C GLY A 133 -6.86 -13.87 10.87
N GLY A 134 -6.83 -13.32 9.66
CA GLY A 134 -7.17 -14.02 8.43
C GLY A 134 -6.28 -15.23 8.15
N SER A 135 -6.85 -16.23 7.48
CA SER A 135 -6.18 -17.51 7.23
C SER A 135 -5.08 -17.38 6.16
N CYS A 136 -4.12 -18.32 6.17
CA CYS A 136 -3.15 -18.42 5.07
C CYS A 136 -3.82 -18.64 3.71
N TRP A 137 -5.01 -19.26 3.70
CA TRP A 137 -5.81 -19.47 2.51
C TRP A 137 -6.34 -18.16 1.91
N GLU A 138 -6.88 -17.25 2.71
CA GLU A 138 -7.33 -15.92 2.23
C GLU A 138 -6.19 -15.13 1.60
N ARG A 139 -4.98 -15.21 2.18
CA ARG A 139 -3.79 -14.58 1.59
C ARG A 139 -3.40 -15.24 0.26
N ALA A 140 -3.46 -16.57 0.18
CA ALA A 140 -3.16 -17.30 -1.05
C ALA A 140 -4.16 -16.97 -2.17
N GLN A 141 -5.46 -16.84 -1.84
CA GLN A 141 -6.49 -16.44 -2.80
C GLN A 141 -6.21 -15.04 -3.36
N PHE A 142 -5.85 -14.06 -2.51
CA PHE A 142 -5.44 -12.74 -2.99
C PHE A 142 -4.24 -12.81 -3.92
N ILE A 143 -3.20 -13.57 -3.55
CA ILE A 143 -1.98 -13.69 -4.37
C ILE A 143 -2.28 -14.35 -5.71
N ALA A 144 -3.16 -15.37 -5.74
CA ALA A 144 -3.60 -16.03 -6.97
C ALA A 144 -4.33 -15.04 -7.89
N LEU A 145 -5.34 -14.32 -7.39
CA LEU A 145 -6.05 -13.29 -8.14
C LEU A 145 -5.11 -12.20 -8.69
N HIS A 146 -4.17 -11.74 -7.87
CA HIS A 146 -3.18 -10.75 -8.28
C HIS A 146 -2.27 -11.29 -9.41
N ALA A 147 -1.83 -12.54 -9.30
CA ALA A 147 -1.01 -13.20 -10.31
C ALA A 147 -1.78 -13.35 -11.63
N GLU A 148 -3.04 -13.80 -11.59
CA GLU A 148 -3.91 -13.91 -12.77
C GLU A 148 -4.10 -12.54 -13.46
N LEU A 149 -4.35 -11.47 -12.70
CA LEU A 149 -4.47 -10.12 -13.26
C LEU A 149 -3.14 -9.65 -13.87
N THR A 150 -2.02 -9.92 -13.21
CA THR A 150 -0.69 -9.55 -13.72
C THR A 150 -0.35 -10.31 -14.99
N GLU A 151 -0.66 -11.61 -15.06
CA GLU A 151 -0.46 -12.44 -16.26
C GLU A 151 -1.35 -11.96 -17.42
N ALA A 152 -2.64 -11.73 -17.16
CA ALA A 152 -3.59 -11.31 -18.18
C ALA A 152 -3.26 -9.93 -18.76
N TRP A 153 -2.80 -9.00 -17.91
CA TRP A 153 -2.53 -7.63 -18.35
C TRP A 153 -1.11 -7.41 -18.81
N GLN A 154 -0.10 -8.07 -18.21
CA GLN A 154 1.32 -7.80 -18.46
C GLN A 154 1.65 -6.30 -18.27
N PRO A 155 1.70 -5.81 -17.03
CA PRO A 155 1.92 -4.38 -16.76
C PRO A 155 3.26 -3.91 -17.32
N ARG A 156 3.23 -2.81 -18.08
CA ARG A 156 4.43 -2.26 -18.76
C ARG A 156 5.35 -1.47 -17.83
N ASP A 157 4.79 -0.91 -16.77
CA ASP A 157 5.46 -0.03 -15.83
C ASP A 157 4.89 -0.17 -14.41
N GLY A 158 5.50 0.52 -13.45
CA GLY A 158 5.05 0.49 -12.05
C GLY A 158 3.67 1.12 -11.81
N GLN A 159 3.18 1.98 -12.71
CA GLN A 159 1.86 2.60 -12.60
C GLN A 159 0.76 1.62 -13.04
N GLU A 160 0.99 0.87 -14.13
CA GLU A 160 0.11 -0.23 -14.53
C GLU A 160 0.06 -1.33 -13.46
N GLN A 161 1.21 -1.68 -12.87
CA GLN A 161 1.25 -2.63 -11.76
C GLN A 161 0.40 -2.13 -10.58
N GLN A 162 0.51 -0.86 -10.20
CA GLN A 162 -0.29 -0.30 -9.12
C GLN A 162 -1.80 -0.35 -9.40
N LEU A 163 -2.23 -0.16 -10.66
CA LEU A 163 -3.63 -0.30 -11.04
C LEU A 163 -4.11 -1.74 -10.93
N ILE A 164 -3.25 -2.71 -11.25
CA ILE A 164 -3.52 -4.15 -11.04
C ILE A 164 -3.64 -4.47 -9.55
N ASP A 165 -2.71 -3.96 -8.72
CA ASP A 165 -2.76 -4.14 -7.26
C ASP A 165 -4.09 -3.61 -6.69
N GLN A 166 -4.54 -2.44 -7.15
CA GLN A 166 -5.82 -1.85 -6.77
C GLN A 166 -7.01 -2.71 -7.20
N MET A 167 -7.00 -3.21 -8.43
CA MET A 167 -8.05 -4.12 -8.93
C MET A 167 -8.15 -5.38 -8.06
N ALA A 168 -7.03 -6.02 -7.74
CA ALA A 168 -7.01 -7.19 -6.86
C ALA A 168 -7.56 -6.87 -5.45
N GLN A 169 -7.19 -5.72 -4.87
CA GLN A 169 -7.69 -5.26 -3.57
C GLN A 169 -9.19 -5.02 -3.58
N PHE A 170 -9.72 -4.31 -4.59
CA PHE A 170 -11.16 -4.02 -4.67
C PHE A 170 -12.00 -5.25 -4.93
N GLN A 171 -11.53 -6.18 -5.77
CA GLN A 171 -12.19 -7.46 -6.00
C GLN A 171 -12.28 -8.29 -4.70
N THR A 172 -11.17 -8.43 -3.98
CA THR A 172 -11.14 -9.19 -2.71
C THR A 172 -12.05 -8.55 -1.64
N LEU A 173 -12.05 -7.22 -1.54
CA LEU A 173 -12.95 -6.50 -0.62
C LEU A 173 -14.42 -6.65 -1.03
N MET A 174 -14.71 -6.65 -2.34
CA MET A 174 -16.06 -6.86 -2.86
C MET A 174 -16.57 -8.26 -2.49
N GLU A 175 -15.78 -9.31 -2.67
CA GLU A 175 -16.12 -10.69 -2.27
C GLU A 175 -16.42 -10.78 -0.76
N CYS A 176 -15.56 -10.17 0.09
CA CYS A 176 -15.80 -10.07 1.53
C CYS A 176 -17.14 -9.41 1.88
N TRP A 177 -17.52 -8.35 1.18
CA TRP A 177 -18.79 -7.65 1.41
C TRP A 177 -19.98 -8.44 0.84
N GLN A 178 -19.81 -9.20 -0.24
CA GLN A 178 -20.83 -10.11 -0.78
C GLN A 178 -21.14 -11.26 0.19
N GLU A 179 -20.12 -11.84 0.82
CA GLU A 179 -20.30 -12.83 1.90
C GLU A 179 -21.06 -12.23 3.08
N THR A 180 -20.69 -11.00 3.48
CA THR A 180 -21.34 -10.28 4.58
C THR A 180 -22.81 -9.98 4.26
N LEU A 181 -23.09 -9.50 3.05
CA LEU A 181 -24.44 -9.23 2.56
C LEU A 181 -25.29 -10.50 2.54
N THR A 182 -24.73 -11.61 2.04
CA THR A 182 -25.39 -12.92 2.03
C THR A 182 -25.72 -13.36 3.45
N SER A 183 -24.77 -13.22 4.37
CA SER A 183 -24.95 -13.58 5.79
C SER A 183 -26.07 -12.77 6.45
N TYR A 184 -26.11 -11.45 6.24
CA TYR A 184 -27.17 -10.61 6.80
C TYR A 184 -28.53 -10.90 6.19
N THR A 185 -28.61 -11.11 4.88
CA THR A 185 -29.86 -11.45 4.19
C THR A 185 -30.44 -12.77 4.71
N MET A 186 -29.59 -13.78 4.90
CA MET A 186 -29.99 -15.06 5.49
C MET A 186 -30.45 -14.91 6.95
N ALA A 187 -29.77 -14.08 7.75
CA ALA A 187 -30.14 -13.83 9.14
C ALA A 187 -31.50 -13.12 9.27
N VAL A 188 -31.80 -12.16 8.38
CA VAL A 188 -33.12 -11.52 8.30
C VAL A 188 -34.22 -12.54 8.03
N GLY A 189 -34.02 -13.40 7.02
CA GLY A 189 -35.00 -14.43 6.65
C GLY A 189 -35.30 -15.41 7.80
N ARG A 190 -34.27 -15.81 8.56
CA ARG A 190 -34.43 -16.69 9.72
C ARG A 190 -35.15 -16.01 10.90
N LYS A 191 -34.79 -14.76 11.23
CA LYS A 191 -35.45 -14.03 12.33
C LYS A 191 -36.92 -13.78 12.05
N ARG A 192 -37.29 -13.44 10.81
CA ARG A 192 -38.70 -13.27 10.44
C ARG A 192 -39.52 -14.54 10.70
N ARG A 193 -39.04 -15.69 10.24
CA ARG A 193 -39.68 -17.01 10.49
C ARG A 193 -39.75 -17.39 11.98
N ARG A 194 -38.83 -16.88 12.80
CA ARG A 194 -38.78 -17.13 14.25
C ARG A 194 -39.67 -16.17 15.04
N ALA A 195 -39.71 -14.89 14.67
CA ALA A 195 -40.62 -13.90 15.26
C ALA A 195 -42.09 -14.21 14.94
N GLU A 196 -42.38 -14.88 13.82
CA GLU A 196 -43.69 -15.47 13.54
C GLU A 196 -44.03 -16.65 14.48
N ARG A 197 -43.08 -17.16 15.28
CA ARG A 197 -43.23 -18.34 16.15
C ARG A 197 -43.00 -18.07 17.65
N GLU A 198 -42.34 -16.98 18.04
CA GLU A 198 -41.93 -16.69 19.42
C GLU A 198 -42.22 -15.22 19.80
N GLU A 199 -42.50 -14.96 21.08
CA GLU A 199 -42.73 -13.61 21.62
C GLU A 199 -41.50 -12.68 21.46
N PRO A 200 -41.70 -11.36 21.33
CA PRO A 200 -40.62 -10.43 21.00
C PRO A 200 -39.63 -10.28 22.18
N SER A 201 -38.37 -10.65 21.95
CA SER A 201 -37.26 -10.39 22.88
C SER A 201 -37.06 -8.87 23.05
N GLU A 202 -37.04 -8.42 24.31
CA GLU A 202 -36.84 -7.02 24.69
C GLU A 202 -35.44 -6.50 24.31
N GLY A 203 -35.43 -5.45 23.48
CA GLY A 203 -34.24 -4.66 23.17
C GLY A 203 -34.04 -4.44 21.66
N PRO A 204 -34.27 -3.23 21.11
CA PRO A 204 -34.01 -2.97 19.71
C PRO A 204 -32.50 -3.08 19.41
N PRO A 205 -32.10 -3.80 18.34
CA PRO A 205 -30.71 -3.81 17.90
C PRO A 205 -30.26 -2.39 17.49
N ARG A 206 -28.99 -2.05 17.77
CA ARG A 206 -28.42 -0.71 17.50
C ARG A 206 -28.40 -0.30 16.03
N VAL A 207 -28.52 -1.27 15.13
CA VAL A 207 -28.71 -1.11 13.68
C VAL A 207 -29.78 -2.13 13.31
N THR A 208 -30.82 -1.71 12.60
CA THR A 208 -31.83 -2.65 12.14
C THR A 208 -31.20 -3.61 11.13
N GLN A 209 -31.72 -4.83 11.02
CA GLN A 209 -31.13 -5.77 10.07
C GLN A 209 -31.28 -5.29 8.61
N VAL A 210 -32.31 -4.49 8.32
CA VAL A 210 -32.51 -3.84 7.02
C VAL A 210 -31.38 -2.86 6.73
N GLU A 211 -31.03 -1.99 7.69
CA GLU A 211 -29.91 -1.05 7.54
C GLU A 211 -28.57 -1.78 7.36
N ALA A 212 -28.37 -2.93 8.04
CA ALA A 212 -27.16 -3.73 7.88
C ALA A 212 -27.05 -4.35 6.47
N VAL A 213 -28.15 -4.86 5.91
CA VAL A 213 -28.22 -5.35 4.53
C VAL A 213 -27.95 -4.22 3.53
N GLN A 214 -28.61 -3.07 3.70
CA GLN A 214 -28.41 -1.90 2.83
C GLN A 214 -26.96 -1.39 2.88
N SER A 215 -26.37 -1.33 4.07
CA SER A 215 -24.97 -0.92 4.25
C SER A 215 -24.00 -1.89 3.55
N ALA A 216 -24.21 -3.21 3.68
CA ALA A 216 -23.37 -4.19 3.02
C ALA A 216 -23.50 -4.12 1.48
N ALA A 217 -24.73 -3.94 0.95
CA ALA A 217 -24.96 -3.76 -0.48
C ALA A 217 -24.25 -2.50 -1.02
N ALA A 218 -24.36 -1.37 -0.32
CA ALA A 218 -23.66 -0.14 -0.70
C ALA A 218 -22.14 -0.30 -0.73
N MET A 219 -21.57 -1.11 0.17
CA MET A 219 -20.13 -1.40 0.17
C MET A 219 -19.71 -2.28 -1.01
N VAL A 220 -20.53 -3.26 -1.42
CA VAL A 220 -20.29 -4.05 -2.65
C VAL A 220 -20.25 -3.12 -3.86
N GLU A 221 -21.26 -2.26 -4.03
CA GLU A 221 -21.33 -1.31 -5.13
C GLU A 221 -20.15 -0.33 -5.14
N LEU A 222 -19.76 0.17 -3.96
CA LEU A 222 -18.62 1.07 -3.83
C LEU A 222 -17.31 0.41 -4.29
N MET A 223 -17.05 -0.85 -3.88
CA MET A 223 -15.85 -1.57 -4.30
C MET A 223 -15.89 -1.89 -5.79
N HIS A 224 -17.04 -2.29 -6.33
CA HIS A 224 -17.21 -2.52 -7.77
C HIS A 224 -16.90 -1.26 -8.60
N ASN A 225 -17.44 -0.11 -8.19
CA ASN A 225 -17.17 1.16 -8.85
C ASN A 225 -15.71 1.61 -8.76
N ARG A 226 -14.98 1.24 -7.69
CA ARG A 226 -13.54 1.47 -7.58
C ARG A 226 -12.75 0.55 -8.51
N TYR A 227 -13.13 -0.73 -8.59
CA TYR A 227 -12.56 -1.69 -9.53
C TYR A 227 -12.68 -1.21 -10.99
N LEU A 228 -13.90 -0.82 -11.41
CA LEU A 228 -14.14 -0.35 -12.78
C LEU A 228 -13.35 0.92 -13.12
N ARG A 229 -13.15 1.83 -12.15
CA ARG A 229 -12.32 3.03 -12.35
C ARG A 229 -10.85 2.68 -12.55
N SER A 230 -10.29 1.77 -11.76
CA SER A 230 -8.90 1.32 -11.94
C SER A 230 -8.71 0.60 -13.28
N LEU A 231 -9.65 -0.26 -13.68
CA LEU A 231 -9.65 -0.91 -14.98
C LEU A 231 -9.70 0.11 -16.13
N ARG A 232 -10.58 1.11 -16.02
CA ARG A 232 -10.70 2.15 -17.05
C ARG A 232 -9.42 2.96 -17.17
N ALA A 233 -8.82 3.36 -16.05
CA ALA A 233 -7.54 4.06 -16.04
C ALA A 233 -6.44 3.23 -16.73
N LEU A 234 -6.39 1.92 -16.50
CA LEU A 234 -5.43 1.03 -17.16
C LEU A 234 -5.64 0.97 -18.68
N GLN A 235 -6.90 0.85 -19.12
CA GLN A 235 -7.26 0.84 -20.54
C GLN A 235 -6.91 2.17 -21.23
N ASP A 236 -7.22 3.31 -20.60
CA ASP A 236 -6.96 4.63 -21.16
C ASP A 236 -5.43 4.86 -21.33
N ARG A 237 -4.61 4.42 -20.37
CA ARG A 237 -3.14 4.44 -20.50
C ARG A 237 -2.60 3.60 -21.65
N ARG A 238 -3.28 2.49 -21.98
CA ARG A 238 -2.90 1.65 -23.12
C ARG A 238 -3.28 2.27 -24.45
N ARG A 239 -4.39 3.00 -24.49
CA ARG A 239 -4.86 3.72 -25.67
C ARG A 239 -4.04 4.98 -25.96
N ALA A 240 -3.62 5.71 -24.92
CA ALA A 240 -2.93 7.00 -25.07
C ALA A 240 -1.47 6.90 -25.55
N ASN A 241 -0.84 5.72 -25.45
CA ASN A 241 0.55 5.49 -25.86
C ASN A 241 0.67 4.48 -27.02
N PRO A 242 0.16 4.76 -28.24
CA PRO A 242 0.62 4.02 -29.41
C PRO A 242 2.07 4.44 -29.70
N PRO A 243 3.02 3.50 -29.87
CA PRO A 243 4.39 3.86 -30.21
C PRO A 243 4.40 4.54 -31.58
N VAL A 244 4.71 5.84 -31.59
CA VAL A 244 5.01 6.56 -32.82
C VAL A 244 6.49 6.33 -33.13
N ILE A 245 6.79 5.39 -34.02
CA ILE A 245 8.16 5.10 -34.44
C ILE A 245 8.43 5.88 -35.72
N VAL A 246 9.16 6.99 -35.61
CA VAL A 246 9.71 7.70 -36.78
C VAL A 246 10.99 6.99 -37.21
N ARG A 247 10.91 6.15 -38.25
CA ARG A 247 12.08 5.39 -38.75
C ARG A 247 12.98 6.22 -39.67
N ARG A 248 12.43 7.20 -40.39
CA ARG A 248 13.14 8.11 -41.32
C ARG A 248 12.38 9.43 -41.41
N ALA A 249 13.08 10.55 -41.60
CA ALA A 249 12.46 11.84 -41.90
C ALA A 249 11.51 11.68 -43.10
N GLY A 250 10.21 11.91 -42.91
CA GLY A 250 9.15 11.69 -43.91
C GLY A 250 8.27 10.44 -43.72
N GLN A 251 8.57 9.57 -42.75
CA GLN A 251 7.75 8.39 -42.43
C GLN A 251 7.43 8.29 -40.95
N VAL A 252 6.14 8.36 -40.63
CA VAL A 252 5.62 8.20 -39.27
C VAL A 252 4.82 6.90 -39.22
N ASN A 253 5.27 5.94 -38.42
CA ASN A 253 4.48 4.74 -38.13
C ASN A 253 3.61 5.03 -36.90
N VAL A 254 2.29 4.95 -37.05
CA VAL A 254 1.33 5.01 -35.96
C VAL A 254 0.71 3.61 -35.82
N ALA A 255 1.13 2.87 -34.80
CA ALA A 255 0.77 1.46 -34.62
C ALA A 255 1.14 0.60 -35.86
N ALA A 256 0.19 -0.15 -36.43
CA ALA A 256 0.40 -0.97 -37.63
C ALA A 256 0.26 -0.18 -38.96
N GLN A 257 -0.02 1.12 -38.89
CA GLN A 257 -0.30 1.94 -40.06
C GLN A 257 0.90 2.86 -40.36
N GLN A 258 1.47 2.69 -41.55
CA GLN A 258 2.53 3.54 -42.06
C GLN A 258 1.93 4.76 -42.76
N ILE A 259 2.24 5.96 -42.26
CA ILE A 259 1.81 7.23 -42.85
C ILE A 259 3.05 7.90 -43.48
N ASN A 260 3.02 8.08 -44.80
CA ASN A 260 4.01 8.88 -45.52
C ASN A 260 3.59 10.34 -45.44
N VAL A 261 4.46 11.19 -44.89
CA VAL A 261 4.23 12.64 -44.81
C VAL A 261 5.04 13.28 -45.92
N TYR A 262 4.36 13.75 -46.97
CA TYR A 262 4.99 14.51 -48.04
C TYR A 262 5.02 15.98 -47.65
N ASP A 263 6.21 16.57 -47.62
CA ASP A 263 6.39 18.00 -47.44
C ASP A 263 5.79 18.70 -48.68
N ARG A 264 4.71 19.46 -48.50
CA ARG A 264 4.19 20.33 -49.58
C ARG A 264 5.08 21.56 -49.60
N GLY A 265 6.07 21.55 -50.50
CA GLY A 265 6.79 22.76 -50.91
C GLY A 265 5.88 23.80 -51.53
#